data_AF-A0A2C9LJG9-F1
#
_entry.id   AF-A0A2C9LJG9-F1
#
_cell.length_a   1.000
_cell.length_b   1.000
_cell.length_c   1.000
_cell.angle_alpha   90.00
_cell.angle_beta   90.00
_cell.angle_gamma   90.00
#
_symmetry.space_group_name_H-M   'P 1'
#
loop_
_entity.id
_entity.type
_entity.pdbx_description
1 polymer ?
#
loop_
_entity_poly.entity_id
_entity_poly.type
_entity_poly.pdbx_seq_one_letter_code
_entity_poly.pdbx_strand_id
1 'polypeptide(L)'
;MSPTYQEGMALFSKLEKGDEHMMTIWRMIRDLSLQELNKMYQRLGVHFTHILSESEYHNRTQEILERLSQKDLLLYDSDGVGYVETEIKGVGRATVVKSDGSSLYLTRDIASALDRQEKFSFDHVHYVVEQGQKAHFIKLVSILQKLGVPWANSSIDDIHVRFGRVNGMSTREGNVVFLRDVLDEARTRVRDTMLKKTCELKFLI
;
A
#
# COMPACT_ATOMS: atom_id res chain seq x y z
N MET A 1 -0.73 -10.07 27.68
CA MET A 1 -0.21 -10.34 26.31
C MET A 1 0.48 -11.70 26.33
N SER A 2 0.41 -12.48 25.25
CA SER A 2 1.06 -13.80 25.22
C SER A 2 2.60 -13.66 25.17
N PRO A 3 3.37 -14.66 25.65
CA PRO A 3 4.83 -14.67 25.55
C PRO A 3 5.33 -14.48 24.11
N THR A 4 4.69 -15.14 23.15
CA THR A 4 5.01 -15.03 21.71
C THR A 4 4.82 -13.61 21.17
N TYR A 5 3.82 -12.87 21.66
CA TYR A 5 3.63 -11.48 21.26
C TYR A 5 4.77 -10.59 21.76
N GLN A 6 5.22 -10.79 23.00
CA GLN A 6 6.32 -10.02 23.58
C GLN A 6 7.64 -10.30 22.86
N GLU A 7 7.91 -11.56 22.52
CA GLU A 7 9.07 -11.94 21.70
C GLU A 7 9.01 -11.31 20.31
N GLY A 8 7.83 -11.32 19.67
CA GLY A 8 7.61 -10.67 18.37
C GLY A 8 7.90 -9.16 18.42
N MET A 9 7.44 -8.46 19.45
CA MET A 9 7.74 -7.03 19.64
C MET A 9 9.22 -6.76 19.89
N ALA A 10 9.91 -7.65 20.64
CA ALA A 10 11.35 -7.52 20.88
C ALA A 10 12.16 -7.70 19.59
N LEU A 11 11.80 -8.68 18.76
CA LEU A 11 12.42 -8.89 17.43
C LEU A 11 12.14 -7.72 16.49
N PHE A 12 10.91 -7.21 16.47
CA PHE A 12 10.54 -6.04 15.69
C PHE A 12 11.35 -4.80 16.11
N SER A 13 11.53 -4.57 17.42
CA SER A 13 12.35 -3.46 17.92
C SER A 13 13.83 -3.58 17.50
N LYS A 14 14.39 -4.79 17.47
CA LYS A 14 15.74 -5.02 16.95
C LYS A 14 15.84 -4.68 15.46
N LEU A 15 14.83 -5.07 14.68
CA LEU A 15 14.75 -4.76 13.26
C LEU A 15 14.68 -3.24 13.02
N GLU A 16 13.81 -2.52 13.76
CA GLU A 16 13.71 -1.05 13.65
C GLU A 16 14.99 -0.33 14.04
N LYS A 17 15.76 -0.88 14.99
CA LYS A 17 17.08 -0.35 15.38
C LYS A 17 18.21 -0.71 14.41
N GLY A 18 17.91 -1.42 13.32
CA GLY A 18 18.88 -1.76 12.27
C GLY A 18 19.85 -2.87 12.66
N ASP A 19 19.48 -3.77 13.57
CA ASP A 19 20.28 -4.96 13.90
C ASP A 19 20.63 -5.75 12.62
N GLU A 20 21.92 -5.94 12.35
CA GLU A 20 22.40 -6.51 11.07
C GLU A 20 21.85 -7.91 10.80
N HIS A 21 21.76 -8.73 11.84
CA HIS A 21 21.25 -10.09 11.73
C HIS A 21 19.75 -10.09 11.41
N MET A 22 18.96 -9.28 12.11
CA MET A 22 17.52 -9.12 11.81
C MET A 22 17.29 -8.53 10.42
N MET A 23 18.08 -7.52 10.02
CA MET A 23 18.01 -6.91 8.69
C MET A 23 18.33 -7.92 7.59
N THR A 24 19.29 -8.82 7.81
CA THR A 24 19.62 -9.90 6.88
C THR A 24 18.45 -10.86 6.69
N ILE A 25 17.83 -11.31 7.79
CA ILE A 25 16.65 -12.17 7.74
C ILE A 25 15.49 -11.47 7.04
N TRP A 26 15.24 -10.20 7.38
CA TRP A 26 14.18 -9.41 6.77
C TRP A 26 14.37 -9.25 5.25
N ARG A 27 15.59 -8.94 4.80
CA ARG A 27 15.91 -8.86 3.35
C ARG A 27 15.66 -10.19 2.66
N MET A 28 16.10 -11.30 3.25
CA MET A 28 15.88 -12.64 2.70
C MET A 28 14.38 -12.96 2.54
N ILE A 29 13.57 -12.68 3.57
CA ILE A 29 12.12 -12.89 3.52
C ILE A 29 11.46 -11.98 2.47
N ARG A 30 11.87 -10.71 2.41
CA ARG A 30 11.38 -9.74 1.41
C ARG A 30 11.68 -10.22 0.00
N ASP A 31 12.93 -10.60 -0.28
CA ASP A 31 13.36 -11.00 -1.61
C ASP A 31 12.65 -12.29 -2.06
N LEU A 32 12.51 -13.27 -1.17
CA LEU A 32 11.73 -14.49 -1.46
C LEU A 32 10.26 -14.17 -1.75
N SER A 33 9.66 -13.27 -0.97
CA SER A 33 8.28 -12.84 -1.17
C SER A 33 8.09 -12.14 -2.52
N LEU A 34 9.04 -11.25 -2.89
CA LEU A 34 9.01 -10.56 -4.18
C LEU A 34 9.18 -11.53 -5.35
N GLN A 35 10.04 -12.54 -5.22
CA GLN A 35 10.20 -13.58 -6.24
C GLN A 35 8.88 -14.36 -6.48
N GLU A 36 8.21 -14.78 -5.41
CA GLU A 36 6.93 -15.50 -5.53
C GLU A 36 5.81 -14.61 -6.07
N LEU A 37 5.73 -13.36 -5.62
CA LEU A 37 4.78 -12.39 -6.17
C LEU A 37 5.03 -12.13 -7.66
N ASN A 38 6.29 -11.99 -8.08
CA ASN A 38 6.64 -11.77 -9.48
C ASN A 38 6.22 -12.93 -10.38
N LYS A 39 6.36 -14.19 -9.93
CA LYS A 39 5.82 -15.36 -10.65
C LYS A 39 4.31 -15.25 -10.87
N MET A 40 3.57 -14.77 -9.87
CA MET A 40 2.12 -14.57 -9.98
C MET A 40 1.77 -13.43 -10.95
N TYR A 41 2.48 -12.31 -10.87
CA TYR A 41 2.27 -11.19 -11.80
C TYR A 41 2.56 -11.58 -13.26
N GLN A 42 3.62 -12.34 -13.52
CA GLN A 42 3.93 -12.85 -14.85
C GLN A 42 2.82 -13.75 -15.41
N ARG A 43 2.22 -14.62 -14.57
CA ARG A 43 1.06 -15.43 -14.99
C ARG A 43 -0.14 -14.59 -15.39
N LEU A 44 -0.29 -13.41 -14.79
CA LEU A 44 -1.34 -12.44 -15.11
C LEU A 44 -0.97 -11.50 -16.27
N GLY A 45 0.24 -11.62 -16.83
CA GLY A 45 0.76 -10.69 -17.84
C GLY A 45 1.11 -9.29 -17.29
N VAL A 46 1.21 -9.14 -15.97
CA VAL A 46 1.51 -7.87 -15.30
C VAL A 46 3.02 -7.72 -15.13
N HIS A 47 3.53 -6.54 -15.46
CA HIS A 47 4.95 -6.19 -15.36
C HIS A 47 5.10 -4.85 -14.63
N PHE A 48 6.01 -4.78 -13.67
CA PHE A 48 6.32 -3.56 -12.94
C PHE A 48 7.68 -3.02 -13.37
N THR A 49 7.73 -1.73 -13.73
CA THR A 49 9.00 -1.04 -14.00
C THR A 49 9.77 -0.77 -12.70
N HIS A 50 9.06 -0.47 -11.62
CA HIS A 50 9.64 -0.17 -10.31
C HIS A 50 8.85 -0.86 -9.19
N ILE A 51 9.57 -1.39 -8.21
CA ILE A 51 9.03 -1.92 -6.95
C ILE A 51 9.59 -1.04 -5.83
N LEU A 52 8.77 -0.11 -5.34
CA LEU A 52 9.13 0.83 -4.28
C LEU A 52 8.58 0.35 -2.93
N SER A 53 9.39 0.40 -1.88
CA SER A 53 9.02 -0.17 -0.57
C SER A 53 8.64 0.92 0.43
N GLU A 54 7.56 0.73 1.19
CA GLU A 54 7.18 1.66 2.26
C GLU A 54 8.30 1.80 3.31
N SER A 55 9.07 0.73 3.53
CA SER A 55 10.19 0.70 4.48
C SER A 55 11.28 1.75 4.17
N GLU A 56 11.39 2.20 2.91
CA GLU A 56 12.36 3.22 2.49
C GLU A 56 12.01 4.61 3.05
N TYR A 57 10.75 4.82 3.45
CA TYR A 57 10.24 6.13 3.89
C TYR A 57 10.13 6.26 5.41
N HIS A 58 10.43 5.20 6.18
CA HIS A 58 10.32 5.23 7.64
C HIS A 58 11.12 6.39 8.25
N ASN A 59 12.35 6.59 7.78
CA ASN A 59 13.27 7.64 8.25
C ASN A 59 12.97 9.02 7.66
N ARG A 60 12.07 9.14 6.67
CA ARG A 60 11.73 10.43 6.03
C ARG A 60 10.58 11.15 6.72
N THR A 61 10.00 10.56 7.77
CA THR A 61 8.91 11.20 8.54
C THR A 61 9.30 12.59 9.02
N GLN A 62 10.50 12.74 9.59
CA GLN A 62 10.96 14.00 10.17
C GLN A 62 11.05 15.11 9.12
N GLU A 63 11.55 14.78 7.93
CA GLU A 63 11.59 15.69 6.78
C GLU A 63 10.18 16.20 6.41
N ILE A 64 9.16 15.34 6.48
CA ILE A 64 7.78 15.74 6.20
C ILE A 64 7.23 16.66 7.28
N LEU A 65 7.47 16.37 8.56
CA LEU A 65 7.04 17.23 9.65
C LEU A 65 7.70 18.62 9.56
N GLU A 66 8.97 18.68 9.19
CA GLU A 66 9.69 19.94 8.95
C GLU A 66 9.09 20.71 7.77
N ARG A 67 8.83 20.05 6.63
CA ARG A 67 8.18 20.68 5.47
C ARG A 67 6.78 21.22 5.80
N LEU A 68 6.00 20.49 6.61
CA LEU A 68 4.68 20.94 7.06
C LEU A 68 4.78 22.14 8.02
N SER A 69 5.77 22.11 8.93
CA SER A 69 6.05 23.21 9.85
C SER A 69 6.49 24.48 9.13
N GLN A 70 7.40 24.37 8.14
CA GLN A 70 7.86 25.50 7.31
C GLN A 70 6.74 26.18 6.49
N LYS A 71 5.62 25.50 6.29
CA LYS A 71 4.44 25.99 5.58
C LYS A 71 3.33 26.44 6.52
N ASP A 72 3.59 26.48 7.84
CA ASP A 72 2.61 26.77 8.89
C ASP A 72 1.37 25.84 8.85
N LEU A 73 1.54 24.61 8.37
CA LEU A 73 0.46 23.62 8.24
C LEU A 73 0.37 22.65 9.42
N LEU A 74 1.48 22.47 10.14
CA LEU A 74 1.58 21.52 11.26
C LEU A 74 1.08 22.17 12.55
N LEU A 75 -0.05 21.68 13.05
CA LEU A 75 -0.63 22.09 14.34
C LEU A 75 -0.56 20.96 15.34
N TYR A 76 -0.61 21.28 16.63
CA TYR A 76 -0.65 20.31 17.72
C TYR A 76 -1.89 20.53 18.58
N ASP A 77 -2.48 19.44 19.08
CA ASP A 77 -3.55 19.52 20.08
C ASP A 77 -2.98 19.52 21.52
N SER A 78 -3.87 19.56 22.50
CA SER A 78 -3.52 19.56 23.92
C SER A 78 -2.75 18.32 24.37
N ASP A 79 -2.90 17.20 23.65
CA ASP A 79 -2.29 15.92 23.97
C ASP A 79 -0.94 15.74 23.24
N GLY A 80 -0.50 16.74 22.47
CA GLY A 80 0.74 16.70 21.70
C GLY A 80 0.63 15.93 20.39
N VAL A 81 -0.58 15.63 19.91
CA VAL A 81 -0.81 14.98 18.62
C VAL A 81 -0.72 16.02 17.51
N GLY A 82 0.15 15.78 16.54
CA GLY A 82 0.34 16.67 15.40
C GLY A 82 -0.63 16.37 14.25
N TYR A 83 -1.28 17.40 13.73
CA TYR A 83 -2.27 17.31 12.66
C TYR A 83 -2.19 18.48 11.68
N VAL A 84 -2.80 18.27 10.50
CA VAL A 84 -3.04 19.31 9.49
C VAL A 84 -4.54 19.51 9.37
N GLU A 85 -4.99 20.76 9.30
CA GLU A 85 -6.40 21.07 9.02
C GLU A 85 -6.73 20.83 7.55
N THR A 86 -7.78 20.06 7.33
CA THR A 86 -8.27 19.73 5.99
C THR A 86 -9.60 20.44 5.76
N GLU A 87 -9.74 21.11 4.61
CA GLU A 87 -10.94 21.90 4.26
C GLU A 87 -12.10 21.02 3.76
N ILE A 88 -11.99 19.71 3.95
CA ILE A 88 -12.91 18.73 3.40
C ILE A 88 -14.05 18.50 4.39
N LYS A 89 -15.28 18.76 3.95
CA LYS A 89 -16.49 18.57 4.78
C LYS A 89 -16.51 17.16 5.41
N GLY A 90 -16.58 17.10 6.73
CA GLY A 90 -16.63 15.85 7.51
C GLY A 90 -15.26 15.23 7.82
N VAL A 91 -14.17 15.76 7.27
CA VAL A 91 -12.79 15.38 7.59
C VAL A 91 -12.09 16.66 8.00
N GLY A 92 -12.21 17.02 9.28
CA GLY A 92 -11.69 18.31 9.77
C GLY A 92 -10.20 18.30 10.11
N ARG A 93 -9.63 17.13 10.41
CA ARG A 93 -8.22 16.98 10.82
C ARG A 93 -7.59 15.72 10.24
N ALA A 94 -6.36 15.86 9.76
CA ALA A 94 -5.51 14.76 9.33
C ALA A 94 -4.30 14.65 10.27
N THR A 95 -4.32 13.64 11.13
CA THR A 95 -3.20 13.35 12.04
C THR A 95 -1.98 12.88 11.27
N VAL A 96 -0.82 13.48 11.53
CA VAL A 96 0.46 13.18 10.86
C VAL A 96 1.52 12.66 11.83
N VAL A 97 1.40 12.93 13.13
CA VAL A 97 2.29 12.38 14.15
C VAL A 97 1.53 12.18 15.45
N LYS A 98 1.79 11.08 16.14
CA LYS A 98 1.19 10.82 17.46
C LYS A 98 1.94 11.58 18.56
N SER A 99 1.35 11.62 19.76
CA SER A 99 1.93 12.24 20.94
C SER A 99 3.25 11.60 21.39
N ASP A 100 3.47 10.32 21.09
CA ASP A 100 4.73 9.61 21.33
C ASP A 100 5.79 9.85 20.25
N GLY A 101 5.52 10.73 19.28
CA GLY A 101 6.41 11.03 18.15
C GLY A 101 6.39 9.97 17.05
N SER A 102 5.63 8.88 17.19
CA SER A 102 5.56 7.84 16.17
C SER A 102 4.82 8.32 14.92
N SER A 103 5.36 7.94 13.76
CA SER A 103 4.80 8.28 12.46
C SER A 103 3.57 7.44 12.13
N LEU A 104 2.62 8.04 11.40
CA LEU A 104 1.47 7.34 10.84
C LEU A 104 1.72 6.96 9.39
N TYR A 105 0.97 5.98 8.90
CA TYR A 105 0.94 5.60 7.49
C TYR A 105 0.74 6.80 6.56
N LEU A 106 -0.09 7.78 6.97
CA LEU A 106 -0.33 9.00 6.20
C LEU A 106 0.96 9.80 5.94
N THR A 107 1.85 9.91 6.93
CA THR A 107 3.09 10.68 6.81
C THR A 107 4.10 9.99 5.91
N ARG A 108 4.14 8.65 5.95
CA ARG A 108 4.94 7.85 5.02
C ARG A 108 4.40 7.93 3.60
N ASP A 109 3.08 7.97 3.44
CA ASP A 109 2.47 8.14 2.12
C ASP A 109 2.75 9.51 1.52
N ILE A 110 2.74 10.58 2.33
CA ILE A 110 3.18 11.92 1.91
C ILE A 110 4.64 11.86 1.44
N ALA A 111 5.53 11.25 2.23
CA ALA A 111 6.94 11.09 1.84
C ALA A 111 7.09 10.33 0.53
N SER A 112 6.35 9.23 0.37
CA SER A 112 6.38 8.42 -0.85
C SER A 112 5.82 9.18 -2.07
N ALA A 113 4.82 10.03 -1.88
CA ALA A 113 4.22 10.82 -2.95
C ALA A 113 5.19 11.90 -3.45
N LEU A 114 5.84 12.62 -2.53
CA LEU A 114 6.85 13.62 -2.86
C LEU A 114 8.09 13.00 -3.53
N ASP A 115 8.57 11.86 -3.01
CA ASP A 115 9.70 11.14 -3.57
C ASP A 115 9.44 10.66 -5.01
N ARG A 116 8.25 10.12 -5.27
CA ARG A 116 7.86 9.71 -6.62
C ARG A 116 7.77 10.91 -7.56
N GLN A 117 7.23 12.04 -7.09
CA GLN A 117 7.19 13.26 -7.90
C GLN A 117 8.59 13.71 -8.32
N GLU A 118 9.53 13.70 -7.36
CA GLU A 118 10.92 14.09 -7.62
C GLU A 118 11.62 13.12 -8.57
N LYS A 119 11.47 11.81 -8.35
CA LYS A 119 12.13 10.76 -9.15
C LYS A 119 11.64 10.68 -10.58
N PHE A 120 10.34 10.86 -10.81
CA PHE A 120 9.71 10.56 -12.09
C PHE A 120 9.17 11.79 -12.81
N SER A 121 8.98 12.91 -12.12
CA SER A 121 8.46 14.16 -12.70
C SER A 121 7.20 13.95 -13.55
N PHE A 122 6.27 13.13 -13.07
CA PHE A 122 5.04 12.83 -13.80
C PHE A 122 4.00 13.96 -13.68
N ASP A 123 3.10 14.01 -14.66
CA ASP A 123 1.95 14.93 -14.69
C ASP A 123 0.73 14.37 -13.94
N HIS A 124 0.57 13.03 -13.98
CA HIS A 124 -0.58 12.33 -13.42
C HIS A 124 -0.17 11.10 -12.61
N VAL A 125 -0.96 10.79 -11.58
CA VAL A 125 -0.81 9.57 -10.76
C VAL A 125 -2.16 8.93 -10.51
N HIS A 126 -2.20 7.60 -10.60
CA HIS A 126 -3.36 6.78 -10.28
C HIS A 126 -3.01 5.78 -9.18
N TYR A 127 -3.64 5.93 -8.02
CA TYR A 127 -3.60 4.99 -6.92
C TYR A 127 -4.75 4.00 -7.06
N VAL A 128 -4.44 2.77 -7.51
CA VAL A 128 -5.42 1.69 -7.63
C VAL A 128 -5.54 0.96 -6.29
N VAL A 129 -6.47 1.40 -5.43
CA VAL A 129 -6.59 0.92 -4.04
C VAL A 129 -8.06 0.72 -3.65
N GLU A 130 -8.32 -0.27 -2.79
CA GLU A 130 -9.64 -0.64 -2.29
C GLU A 130 -10.45 0.56 -1.75
N GLN A 131 -11.77 0.57 -2.01
CA GLN A 131 -12.67 1.69 -1.70
C GLN A 131 -12.69 2.09 -0.21
N GLY A 132 -12.51 1.15 0.70
CA GLY A 132 -12.41 1.40 2.15
C GLY A 132 -11.32 2.40 2.54
N GLN A 133 -10.32 2.64 1.69
CA GLN A 133 -9.25 3.61 1.91
C GLN A 133 -9.59 5.04 1.44
N LYS A 134 -10.83 5.29 0.98
CA LYS A 134 -11.23 6.61 0.45
C LYS A 134 -10.93 7.76 1.42
N ALA A 135 -11.26 7.60 2.71
CA ALA A 135 -11.04 8.66 3.70
C ALA A 135 -9.54 8.98 3.91
N HIS A 136 -8.68 7.98 3.76
CA HIS A 136 -7.22 8.15 3.84
C HIS A 136 -6.69 8.95 2.64
N PHE A 137 -7.08 8.57 1.41
CA PHE A 137 -6.66 9.28 0.20
C PHE A 137 -7.15 10.72 0.15
N ILE A 138 -8.36 10.98 0.65
CA ILE A 138 -8.89 12.33 0.82
C ILE A 138 -7.96 13.20 1.69
N LYS A 139 -7.48 12.66 2.83
CA LYS A 139 -6.53 13.36 3.70
C LYS A 139 -5.18 13.55 3.03
N LEU A 140 -4.65 12.50 2.40
CA LEU A 140 -3.37 12.54 1.69
C LEU A 140 -3.36 13.62 0.61
N VAL A 141 -4.36 13.61 -0.28
CA VAL A 141 -4.47 14.59 -1.38
C VAL A 141 -4.65 16.01 -0.83
N SER A 142 -5.46 16.20 0.22
CA SER A 142 -5.63 17.52 0.84
C SER A 142 -4.31 18.09 1.36
N ILE A 143 -3.48 17.27 2.01
CA ILE A 143 -2.16 17.71 2.50
C ILE A 143 -1.22 18.02 1.32
N LEU A 144 -1.21 17.17 0.29
CA LEU A 144 -0.36 17.38 -0.90
C LEU A 144 -0.75 18.65 -1.67
N GLN A 145 -2.05 18.98 -1.76
CA GLN A 145 -2.53 20.25 -2.30
C GLN A 145 -1.99 21.44 -1.51
N LYS A 146 -2.08 21.39 -0.17
CA LYS A 146 -1.53 22.46 0.71
C LYS A 146 -0.01 22.58 0.63
N LEU A 147 0.69 21.48 0.34
CA LEU A 147 2.13 21.46 0.05
C LEU A 147 2.47 21.96 -1.36
N GLY A 148 1.48 22.26 -2.20
CA GLY A 148 1.67 22.80 -3.55
C GLY A 148 2.02 21.76 -4.61
N VAL A 149 1.68 20.48 -4.40
CA VAL A 149 1.95 19.41 -5.35
C VAL A 149 0.98 19.51 -6.55
N PRO A 150 1.46 19.75 -7.79
CA PRO A 150 0.58 20.12 -8.90
C PRO A 150 -0.48 19.07 -9.25
N TRP A 151 -0.10 17.79 -9.35
CA TRP A 151 -1.02 16.71 -9.71
C TRP A 151 -2.12 16.48 -8.66
N ALA A 152 -1.90 16.89 -7.42
CA ALA A 152 -2.87 16.75 -6.34
C ALA A 152 -4.10 17.64 -6.54
N ASN A 153 -4.05 18.61 -7.46
CA ASN A 153 -5.20 19.45 -7.83
C ASN A 153 -6.19 18.74 -8.77
N SER A 154 -5.86 17.55 -9.26
CA SER A 154 -6.78 16.73 -10.05
C SER A 154 -7.95 16.22 -9.19
N SER A 155 -9.02 15.72 -9.82
CA SER A 155 -10.14 15.13 -9.09
C SER A 155 -9.67 13.96 -8.22
N ILE A 156 -10.25 13.83 -7.03
CA ILE A 156 -9.96 12.68 -6.15
C ILE A 156 -10.29 11.35 -6.83
N ASP A 157 -11.26 11.33 -7.75
CA ASP A 157 -11.64 10.11 -8.49
C ASP A 157 -10.65 9.77 -9.62
N ASP A 158 -9.86 10.74 -10.09
CA ASP A 158 -8.75 10.50 -11.02
C ASP A 158 -7.53 9.97 -10.25
N ILE A 159 -7.26 10.53 -9.07
CA ILE A 159 -6.11 10.15 -8.23
C ILE A 159 -6.35 8.79 -7.56
N HIS A 160 -7.52 8.54 -6.98
CA HIS A 160 -7.86 7.31 -6.27
C HIS A 160 -8.82 6.44 -7.11
N VAL A 161 -8.23 5.58 -7.94
CA VAL A 161 -8.96 4.58 -8.73
C VAL A 161 -9.37 3.44 -7.80
N ARG A 162 -10.64 3.45 -7.39
CA ARG A 162 -11.19 2.55 -6.37
C ARG A 162 -11.69 1.24 -6.96
N PHE A 163 -11.50 0.15 -6.22
CA PHE A 163 -12.16 -1.13 -6.47
C PHE A 163 -12.83 -1.69 -5.20
N GLY A 164 -13.84 -2.54 -5.38
CA GLY A 164 -14.55 -3.20 -4.27
C GLY A 164 -13.88 -4.48 -3.81
N ARG A 165 -14.23 -4.96 -2.62
CA ARG A 165 -13.73 -6.24 -2.10
C ARG A 165 -14.39 -7.43 -2.80
N VAL A 166 -13.63 -8.51 -2.97
CA VAL A 166 -14.18 -9.79 -3.39
C VAL A 166 -14.79 -10.49 -2.17
N ASN A 167 -16.08 -10.80 -2.24
CA ASN A 167 -16.80 -11.48 -1.17
C ASN A 167 -16.48 -12.99 -1.15
N GLY A 168 -16.67 -13.64 0.00
CA GLY A 168 -16.56 -15.10 0.14
C GLY A 168 -15.16 -15.64 0.48
N MET A 169 -14.19 -14.76 0.74
CA MET A 169 -12.87 -15.14 1.27
C MET A 169 -12.74 -14.68 2.72
N SER A 170 -12.53 -15.62 3.65
CA SER A 170 -12.44 -15.36 5.08
C SER A 170 -11.38 -16.24 5.74
N THR A 171 -10.32 -15.63 6.25
CA THR A 171 -9.28 -16.31 7.04
C THR A 171 -9.80 -16.83 8.37
N ARG A 172 -10.82 -16.19 8.95
CA ARG A 172 -11.37 -16.54 10.25
C ARG A 172 -12.35 -17.72 10.20
N GLU A 173 -13.00 -17.91 9.04
CA GLU A 173 -13.92 -19.02 8.80
C GLU A 173 -13.23 -20.21 8.10
N GLY A 174 -11.91 -20.15 7.88
CA GLY A 174 -11.13 -21.19 7.22
C GLY A 174 -11.22 -21.20 5.68
N ASN A 175 -12.00 -20.28 5.09
CA ASN A 175 -12.19 -20.15 3.65
C ASN A 175 -11.13 -19.23 3.04
N VAL A 176 -9.87 -19.70 3.02
CA VAL A 176 -8.77 -19.01 2.33
C VAL A 176 -8.59 -19.62 0.96
N VAL A 177 -8.85 -18.83 -0.07
CA VAL A 177 -8.60 -19.22 -1.46
C VAL A 177 -7.37 -18.45 -1.96
N PHE A 178 -6.29 -19.16 -2.27
CA PHE A 178 -5.10 -18.53 -2.83
C PHE A 178 -5.30 -18.22 -4.30
N LEU A 179 -4.80 -17.05 -4.74
CA LEU A 179 -4.88 -16.64 -6.15
C LEU A 179 -4.25 -17.66 -7.10
N ARG A 180 -3.14 -18.29 -6.69
CA ARG A 180 -2.51 -19.38 -7.45
C ARG A 180 -3.49 -20.49 -7.78
N ASP A 181 -4.25 -20.94 -6.78
CA ASP A 181 -5.17 -22.06 -6.90
C ASP A 181 -6.36 -21.68 -7.80
N VAL A 182 -6.83 -20.42 -7.73
CA VAL A 182 -7.83 -19.89 -8.67
C VAL A 182 -7.34 -19.93 -10.11
N LEU A 183 -6.09 -19.52 -10.35
CA LEU A 183 -5.51 -19.52 -11.70
C LEU A 183 -5.25 -20.93 -12.23
N ASP A 184 -4.86 -21.86 -11.36
CA ASP A 184 -4.64 -23.27 -11.70
C ASP A 184 -5.98 -23.97 -12.04
N GLU A 185 -7.02 -23.70 -11.25
CA GLU A 185 -8.38 -24.20 -11.51
C GLU A 185 -8.94 -23.64 -12.82
N ALA A 186 -8.80 -22.33 -13.06
CA ALA A 186 -9.23 -21.69 -14.30
C ALA A 186 -8.55 -22.33 -15.53
N ARG A 187 -7.23 -22.55 -15.46
CA ARG A 187 -6.48 -23.25 -16.52
C ARG A 187 -7.01 -24.65 -16.77
N THR A 188 -7.29 -25.41 -15.70
CA THR A 188 -7.78 -26.79 -15.79
C THR A 188 -9.14 -26.83 -16.46
N ARG A 189 -10.10 -26.00 -16.03
CA ARG A 189 -11.44 -25.93 -16.63
C ARG A 189 -11.42 -25.56 -18.11
N VAL A 190 -10.59 -24.58 -18.49
CA VAL A 190 -10.43 -24.17 -19.88
C VAL A 190 -9.86 -25.33 -20.71
N ARG A 191 -8.81 -26.00 -20.23
CA ARG A 191 -8.21 -27.15 -20.90
C ARG A 191 -9.22 -28.26 -21.13
N ASP A 192 -9.96 -28.65 -20.10
CA ASP A 192 -10.94 -29.75 -20.19
C ASP A 192 -12.07 -29.41 -21.18
N THR A 193 -12.51 -28.15 -21.19
CA THR A 193 -13.51 -27.66 -22.15
C THR A 193 -12.99 -27.73 -23.58
N MET A 194 -11.73 -27.33 -23.82
CA MET A 194 -11.10 -27.40 -25.14
C MET A 194 -10.96 -28.84 -25.64
N LEU A 195 -10.55 -29.78 -24.76
CA LEU A 195 -10.40 -31.19 -25.11
C LEU A 195 -11.74 -31.83 -25.48
N LYS A 196 -12.82 -31.53 -24.75
CA LYS A 196 -14.17 -32.01 -25.07
C LYS A 196 -14.61 -31.56 -26.47
N LYS A 197 -14.49 -30.26 -26.77
CA LYS A 197 -14.84 -29.71 -28.10
C LYS A 197 -13.96 -30.27 -29.22
N THR A 198 -12.69 -30.52 -28.97
CA THR A 198 -11.77 -31.11 -29.96
C THR A 198 -12.11 -32.57 -30.26
N CYS A 199 -12.55 -33.33 -29.25
CA CYS A 199 -13.08 -34.68 -29.49
C CYS A 199 -14.37 -34.64 -30.31
N GLU A 200 -15.32 -33.75 -30.00
CA GLU A 200 -16.56 -33.60 -30.78
C GLU A 200 -16.30 -33.26 -32.25
N LEU A 201 -15.32 -32.39 -32.53
CA LEU A 201 -14.91 -32.06 -33.90
C LEU A 201 -14.28 -33.23 -34.66
N LYS A 202 -13.62 -34.18 -33.97
CA LYS A 202 -13.08 -35.40 -34.59
C LYS A 202 -14.14 -36.44 -34.94
N PHE A 203 -15.36 -36.33 -34.41
CA PHE A 203 -16.49 -37.20 -34.76
C PHE A 203 -17.40 -36.61 -35.86
N LEU A 204 -17.07 -35.41 -36.36
CA LEU A 204 -17.84 -34.66 -37.36
C LEU A 204 -17.11 -34.54 -38.72
N ILE A 205 -15.97 -35.23 -38.89
CA ILE A 205 -15.19 -35.38 -40.14
C ILE A 205 -15.10 -36.88 -40.42
#